data_AF-C0QC09-F1
#
_entry.id   AF-C0QC09-F1
#
_cell.length_a   1.000
_cell.length_b   1.000
_cell.length_c   1.000
_cell.angle_alpha   90.00
_cell.angle_beta   90.00
_cell.angle_gamma   90.00
#
_symmetry.space_group_name_H-M   'P 1'
#
loop_
_entity.id
_entity.type
_entity.pdbx_description
1 polymer ?
#
loop_
_entity_poly.entity_id
_entity_poly.type
_entity_poly.pdbx_seq_one_letter_code
_entity_poly.pdbx_strand_id
1 'polypeptide(L)'
;MNIKKRRCRHCGRLFIVCNKVKKHDYCKREKCQLARKRMWQKEKMESDQTYHEDQKSSQQDWSDNNPDYWKQYRQKNKRYTDANREKQRYRNARRGKKAQESPPHEPIAKMDALSKQNAVISGKYRLVPLEPELIAKMDAIIVEIKTISPGYTNFGP
;
A
#
# COMPACT_ATOMS: atom_id res chain seq x y z
N MET A 1 -34.96 -36.20 7.57
CA MET A 1 -33.81 -35.29 7.80
C MET A 1 -34.29 -33.84 7.75
N ASN A 2 -34.12 -33.05 8.81
CA ASN A 2 -34.53 -31.64 8.82
C ASN A 2 -33.49 -30.79 8.06
N ILE A 3 -33.85 -30.27 6.88
CA ILE A 3 -32.97 -29.47 6.02
C ILE A 3 -32.99 -28.02 6.52
N LYS A 4 -31.94 -27.63 7.24
CA LYS A 4 -31.76 -26.24 7.67
C LYS A 4 -31.26 -25.39 6.51
N LYS A 5 -31.97 -24.31 6.18
CA LYS A 5 -31.56 -23.31 5.19
C LYS A 5 -31.13 -22.01 5.89
N ARG A 6 -30.10 -21.34 5.37
CA ARG A 6 -29.59 -20.05 5.87
C ARG A 6 -29.22 -19.15 4.71
N ARG A 7 -29.23 -17.83 4.91
CA ARG A 7 -28.70 -16.86 3.93
C ARG A 7 -27.18 -16.75 4.04
N CYS A 8 -26.48 -16.78 2.90
CA CYS A 8 -25.04 -16.64 2.87
C CYS A 8 -24.62 -15.23 3.26
N ARG A 9 -23.68 -15.08 4.20
CA ARG A 9 -23.18 -13.79 4.66
C ARG A 9 -22.49 -12.97 3.57
N HIS A 10 -21.94 -13.61 2.53
CA HIS A 10 -21.33 -12.89 1.41
C HIS A 10 -22.31 -12.52 0.31
N CYS A 11 -23.06 -13.49 -0.24
CA CYS A 11 -23.88 -13.27 -1.43
C CYS A 11 -25.40 -13.20 -1.16
N GLY A 12 -25.83 -13.31 0.10
CA GLY A 12 -27.24 -13.22 0.51
C GLY A 12 -28.13 -14.41 0.08
N ARG A 13 -27.66 -15.30 -0.80
CA ARG A 13 -28.46 -16.40 -1.32
C ARG A 13 -28.72 -17.46 -0.25
N LEU A 14 -29.90 -18.07 -0.30
CA LEU A 14 -30.25 -19.21 0.55
C LEU A 14 -29.42 -20.42 0.15
N PHE A 15 -28.90 -21.13 1.14
CA PHE A 15 -28.17 -22.38 0.96
C PHE A 15 -28.49 -23.37 2.08
N ILE A 16 -28.26 -24.65 1.80
CA ILE A 16 -28.46 -25.74 2.76
C ILE A 16 -27.24 -25.81 3.69
N VAL A 17 -27.51 -25.79 4.99
CA VAL A 17 -26.50 -25.81 6.05
C VAL A 17 -26.05 -27.26 6.27
N CYS A 18 -24.73 -27.49 6.31
CA CYS A 18 -24.19 -28.78 6.74
C CYS A 18 -24.18 -28.82 8.27
N ASN A 19 -24.96 -29.72 8.88
CA ASN A 19 -25.10 -29.83 10.34
C ASN A 19 -23.77 -30.17 11.05
N LYS A 20 -22.80 -30.76 10.34
CA LYS A 20 -21.47 -31.07 10.88
C LYS A 20 -20.61 -29.82 11.12
N VAL A 21 -20.99 -28.67 10.58
CA VAL A 21 -20.21 -27.42 10.64
C VAL A 21 -20.90 -26.42 11.56
N LYS A 22 -20.32 -26.17 12.74
CA LYS A 22 -20.91 -25.34 13.81
C LYS A 22 -21.28 -23.90 13.36
N LYS A 23 -20.52 -23.30 12.42
CA LYS A 23 -20.73 -21.92 11.90
C LYS A 23 -20.73 -21.86 10.37
N HIS A 24 -21.65 -22.59 9.73
CA HIS A 24 -21.75 -22.60 8.27
C HIS A 24 -22.56 -21.38 7.78
N ASP A 25 -21.88 -20.23 7.67
CA ASP A 25 -22.46 -18.93 7.30
C ASP A 25 -22.24 -18.54 5.82
N TYR A 26 -21.45 -19.32 5.10
CA TYR A 26 -21.09 -19.06 3.71
C TYR A 26 -21.47 -20.27 2.85
N CYS A 27 -22.14 -20.02 1.72
CA CYS A 27 -22.43 -21.07 0.75
C CYS A 27 -21.16 -21.60 0.09
N LYS A 28 -21.21 -22.80 -0.50
CA LYS A 28 -20.06 -23.50 -1.10
C LYS A 28 -19.41 -22.80 -2.30
N ARG A 29 -19.99 -21.72 -2.82
CA ARG A 29 -19.44 -21.01 -3.98
C ARG A 29 -18.08 -20.42 -3.66
N GLU A 30 -17.16 -20.56 -4.61
CA GLU A 30 -15.78 -20.12 -4.48
C GLU A 30 -15.66 -18.68 -3.98
N LYS A 31 -16.35 -17.73 -4.63
CA LYS A 31 -16.34 -16.31 -4.22
C LYS A 31 -16.75 -16.11 -2.74
N CYS A 32 -17.71 -16.89 -2.24
CA CYS A 32 -18.17 -16.84 -0.85
C CYS A 32 -17.18 -17.47 0.13
N GLN A 33 -16.53 -18.56 -0.28
CA GLN A 33 -15.49 -19.19 0.53
C GLN A 33 -14.23 -18.33 0.59
N LEU A 34 -13.86 -17.66 -0.50
CA LEU A 34 -12.78 -16.66 -0.54
C LEU A 34 -13.10 -15.48 0.37
N ALA A 35 -14.33 -14.96 0.33
CA ALA A 35 -14.76 -13.89 1.23
C ALA A 35 -14.67 -14.31 2.72
N ARG A 36 -15.10 -15.53 3.05
CA ARG A 36 -14.94 -16.09 4.40
C ARG A 36 -13.49 -16.13 4.84
N LYS A 37 -12.60 -16.68 4.00
CA LYS A 37 -11.16 -16.78 4.30
C LYS A 37 -10.53 -15.40 4.50
N ARG A 38 -10.89 -14.41 3.69
CA ARG A 38 -10.43 -13.01 3.84
C ARG A 38 -10.88 -12.39 5.15
N MET A 39 -12.14 -12.58 5.54
CA MET A 39 -12.66 -12.09 6.82
C MET A 39 -11.91 -12.71 7.99
N TRP A 40 -11.75 -14.03 7.98
CA TRP A 40 -11.00 -14.73 9.02
C TRP A 40 -9.54 -14.25 9.10
N GLN A 41 -8.87 -14.08 7.95
CA GLN A 41 -7.49 -13.59 7.92
C GLN A 41 -7.41 -12.17 8.48
N LYS A 42 -8.35 -11.28 8.12
CA LYS A 42 -8.41 -9.92 8.65
C LYS A 42 -8.57 -9.92 10.17
N GLU A 43 -9.56 -10.67 10.67
CA GLU A 43 -9.80 -10.81 12.12
C GLU A 43 -8.56 -11.37 12.83
N LYS A 44 -7.90 -12.36 12.23
CA LYS A 44 -6.66 -12.93 12.79
C LYS A 44 -5.52 -11.94 12.83
N MET A 45 -5.28 -11.20 11.76
CA MET A 45 -4.25 -10.16 11.72
C MET A 45 -4.50 -9.04 12.74
N GLU A 46 -5.76 -8.75 13.08
CA GLU A 46 -6.12 -7.74 14.08
C GLU A 46 -6.02 -8.28 15.52
N SER A 47 -6.36 -9.55 15.75
CA SER A 47 -6.47 -10.12 17.11
C SER A 47 -5.21 -10.83 17.63
N ASP A 48 -4.31 -11.25 16.74
CA ASP A 48 -3.25 -12.22 17.04
C ASP A 48 -1.90 -11.67 16.59
N GLN A 49 -1.18 -11.05 17.54
CA GLN A 49 0.10 -10.38 17.28
C GLN A 49 1.18 -11.35 16.81
N THR A 50 1.26 -12.55 17.40
CA THR A 50 2.21 -13.59 16.98
C THR A 50 1.93 -14.03 15.55
N TYR A 51 0.66 -14.24 15.19
CA TYR A 51 0.30 -14.57 13.81
C TYR A 51 0.70 -13.46 12.81
N HIS A 52 0.57 -12.20 13.21
CA HIS A 52 1.00 -11.06 12.39
C HIS A 52 2.52 -11.05 12.18
N GLU A 53 3.30 -11.26 13.25
CA GLU A 53 4.76 -11.30 13.20
C GLU A 53 5.29 -12.47 12.37
N ASP A 54 4.75 -13.66 12.56
CA ASP A 54 5.10 -14.85 11.78
C ASP A 54 4.83 -14.65 10.29
N GLN A 55 3.68 -14.03 9.96
CA GLN A 55 3.33 -13.70 8.59
C GLN A 55 4.31 -12.68 7.98
N LYS A 56 4.78 -11.70 8.76
CA LYS A 56 5.78 -10.72 8.33
C LYS A 56 7.13 -11.38 8.10
N SER A 57 7.61 -12.21 9.04
CA SER A 57 8.88 -12.93 8.90
C SER A 57 8.86 -13.82 7.65
N SER A 58 7.80 -14.61 7.49
CA SER A 58 7.65 -15.50 6.35
C SER A 58 7.66 -14.75 5.01
N GLN A 59 7.07 -13.55 4.95
CA GLN A 59 7.10 -12.71 3.75
C GLN A 59 8.50 -12.15 3.48
N GLN A 60 9.21 -11.74 4.53
CA GLN A 60 10.58 -11.26 4.43
C GLN A 60 11.50 -12.37 3.92
N ASP A 61 11.48 -13.53 4.58
CA ASP A 61 12.27 -14.71 4.21
C ASP A 61 11.98 -15.13 2.77
N TRP A 62 10.71 -15.14 2.37
CA TRP A 62 10.34 -15.45 1.00
C TRP A 62 10.89 -14.42 0.01
N SER A 63 10.82 -13.12 0.32
CA SER A 63 11.35 -12.06 -0.55
C SER A 63 12.87 -12.12 -0.68
N ASP A 64 13.57 -12.40 0.42
CA ASP A 64 15.03 -12.50 0.44
C ASP A 64 15.53 -13.72 -0.34
N ASN A 65 14.78 -14.83 -0.28
CA ASN A 65 15.05 -16.02 -1.09
C ASN A 65 14.62 -15.87 -2.55
N ASN A 66 13.79 -14.88 -2.89
CA ASN A 66 13.21 -14.71 -4.24
C ASN A 66 13.32 -13.26 -4.75
N PRO A 67 14.53 -12.65 -4.76
CA PRO A 67 14.69 -11.22 -5.02
C PRO A 67 14.22 -10.80 -6.42
N ASP A 68 14.42 -11.67 -7.42
CA ASP A 68 14.04 -11.39 -8.81
C ASP A 68 12.59 -11.77 -9.15
N TYR A 69 11.88 -12.47 -8.27
CA TYR A 69 10.57 -13.03 -8.59
C TYR A 69 9.60 -11.97 -9.10
N TRP A 70 9.50 -10.83 -8.41
CA TRP A 70 8.56 -9.79 -8.81
C TRP A 70 8.91 -9.14 -10.15
N LYS A 71 10.21 -9.03 -10.48
CA LYS A 71 10.68 -8.53 -11.77
C LYS A 71 10.28 -9.49 -12.87
N GLN A 72 10.57 -10.78 -12.70
CA GLN A 72 10.22 -11.83 -13.66
C GLN A 72 8.71 -11.99 -13.82
N TYR A 73 7.96 -11.98 -12.71
CA TYR A 73 6.49 -12.04 -12.71
C TYR A 73 5.89 -10.90 -13.54
N ARG A 74 6.37 -9.66 -13.37
CA ARG A 74 5.88 -8.51 -14.15
C ARG A 74 6.24 -8.60 -15.63
N GLN A 75 7.44 -9.07 -15.96
CA GLN A 75 7.86 -9.31 -17.35
C GLN A 75 6.97 -10.36 -18.02
N LYS A 76 6.74 -11.50 -17.35
CA LYS A 76 5.90 -12.60 -17.84
C LYS A 76 4.42 -12.21 -17.96
N ASN A 77 3.93 -11.35 -17.07
CA ASN A 77 2.52 -10.93 -17.01
C ASN A 77 2.35 -9.46 -17.44
N LYS A 78 2.94 -9.08 -18.59
CA LYS A 78 2.96 -7.69 -19.06
C LYS A 78 1.56 -7.09 -19.20
N ARG A 79 0.62 -7.81 -19.85
CA ARG A 79 -0.78 -7.36 -20.01
C ARG A 79 -1.47 -7.05 -18.68
N TYR A 80 -1.29 -7.92 -17.67
CA TYR A 80 -1.86 -7.70 -16.34
C TYR A 80 -1.20 -6.49 -15.65
N THR A 81 0.12 -6.38 -15.75
CA THR A 81 0.92 -5.30 -15.16
C THR A 81 0.52 -3.94 -15.74
N ASP A 82 0.38 -3.84 -17.05
CA ASP A 82 0.04 -2.59 -17.74
C ASP A 82 -1.39 -2.14 -17.41
N ALA A 83 -2.36 -3.06 -17.44
CA ALA A 83 -3.73 -2.77 -17.03
C ALA A 83 -3.81 -2.32 -15.56
N ASN A 84 -3.00 -2.90 -14.67
CA ASN A 84 -2.94 -2.48 -13.27
C ASN A 84 -2.33 -1.07 -13.12
N ARG A 85 -1.28 -0.74 -13.89
CA ARG A 85 -0.69 0.61 -13.92
C ARG A 85 -1.69 1.65 -14.41
N GLU A 86 -2.44 1.37 -15.48
CA GLU A 86 -3.47 2.27 -15.99
C GLU A 86 -4.57 2.54 -14.95
N LYS A 87 -5.09 1.47 -14.31
CA LYS A 87 -6.04 1.60 -13.20
C LYS A 87 -5.49 2.39 -12.03
N GLN A 88 -4.18 2.30 -11.77
CA GLN A 88 -3.52 3.10 -10.73
C GLN A 88 -3.45 4.58 -11.12
N ARG A 89 -3.10 4.90 -12.37
CA ARG A 89 -3.13 6.28 -12.91
C ARG A 89 -4.52 6.88 -12.76
N TYR A 90 -5.56 6.16 -13.14
CA TYR A 90 -6.95 6.60 -13.00
C TYR A 90 -7.33 6.87 -11.53
N ARG A 91 -6.97 5.97 -10.61
CA ARG A 91 -7.21 6.15 -9.16
C ARG A 91 -6.48 7.38 -8.62
N ASN A 92 -5.23 7.59 -9.01
CA ASN A 92 -4.44 8.74 -8.58
C ASN A 92 -5.03 10.05 -9.10
N ALA A 93 -5.39 10.11 -10.39
CA ALA A 93 -6.02 11.29 -10.99
C ALA A 93 -7.34 11.65 -10.29
N ARG A 94 -8.17 10.66 -9.93
CA ARG A 94 -9.41 10.89 -9.17
C ARG A 94 -9.18 11.43 -7.76
N ARG A 95 -8.12 10.98 -7.08
CA ARG A 95 -7.76 11.52 -5.76
C ARG A 95 -7.26 12.96 -5.86
N GLY A 96 -6.44 13.27 -6.87
CA GLY A 96 -6.00 14.65 -7.14
C GLY A 96 -7.17 15.60 -7.41
N LYS A 97 -8.20 15.16 -8.15
CA LYS A 97 -9.44 15.94 -8.36
C LYS A 97 -10.27 16.09 -7.09
N LYS A 98 -10.42 15.05 -6.26
CA LYS A 98 -11.16 15.13 -4.99
C LYS A 98 -10.47 15.98 -3.91
N ALA A 99 -9.13 16.07 -3.95
CA ALA A 99 -8.38 16.94 -3.05
C ALA A 99 -8.59 18.45 -3.33
N GLN A 100 -9.28 18.80 -4.42
CA GLN A 100 -9.68 20.18 -4.74
C GLN A 100 -11.06 20.55 -4.15
N GLU A 101 -11.90 19.57 -3.78
CA GLU A 101 -13.30 19.79 -3.35
C GLU A 101 -13.53 19.61 -1.83
N SER A 102 -12.50 19.19 -1.06
CA SER A 102 -12.53 19.00 0.39
C SER A 102 -11.09 19.08 0.93
N PRO A 103 -10.86 19.32 2.24
CA PRO A 103 -9.51 19.55 2.77
C PRO A 103 -8.59 18.42 2.32
N PRO A 104 -7.36 18.74 1.84
CA PRO A 104 -6.60 17.85 0.98
C PRO A 104 -6.31 16.53 1.71
N HIS A 105 -6.96 15.44 1.28
CA HIS A 105 -6.49 14.11 1.62
C HIS A 105 -5.12 13.95 0.97
N GLU A 106 -4.10 13.87 1.82
CA GLU A 106 -2.70 13.88 1.42
C GLU A 106 -2.42 12.84 0.31
N PRO A 107 -1.62 13.20 -0.71
CA PRO A 107 -1.06 12.21 -1.62
C PRO A 107 -0.36 11.14 -0.78
N ILE A 108 -0.30 9.91 -1.30
CA ILE A 108 0.47 8.84 -0.66
C ILE A 108 1.91 9.36 -0.55
N ALA A 109 2.26 9.85 0.64
CA ALA A 109 3.60 10.26 0.95
C ALA A 109 4.46 9.02 0.74
N LYS A 110 5.43 9.11 -0.16
CA LYS A 110 6.68 8.40 0.13
C LYS A 110 7.12 8.95 1.48
N MET A 111 7.51 8.06 2.40
CA MET A 111 7.89 8.44 3.76
C MET A 111 8.93 9.57 3.81
N ASP A 112 9.66 9.81 2.71
CA ASP A 112 10.75 10.79 2.60
C ASP A 112 10.36 12.09 1.85
N ALA A 113 9.07 12.37 1.66
CA ALA A 113 8.66 13.62 1.01
C ALA A 113 8.86 14.82 1.95
N LEU A 114 9.78 15.74 1.58
CA LEU A 114 9.95 17.02 2.26
C LEU A 114 8.66 17.85 2.16
N SER A 115 7.93 18.03 3.27
CA SER A 115 6.79 18.94 3.34
C SER A 115 7.23 20.35 3.74
N LYS A 116 6.39 21.37 3.51
CA LYS A 116 6.63 22.77 3.93
C LYS A 116 6.92 22.93 5.44
N GLN A 117 6.62 21.90 6.24
CA GLN A 117 6.82 21.87 7.69
C GLN A 117 8.23 21.42 8.08
N ASN A 118 8.98 20.81 7.17
CA ASN A 118 10.36 20.40 7.45
C ASN A 118 11.29 21.53 7.03
N ALA A 119 11.87 22.22 8.01
CA ALA A 119 12.97 23.14 7.77
C ALA A 119 14.07 22.40 6.99
N VAL A 120 14.57 23.01 5.91
CA VAL A 120 15.71 22.47 5.18
C VAL A 120 16.85 22.33 6.19
N ILE A 121 17.30 21.11 6.47
CA ILE A 121 18.34 20.86 7.46
C ILE A 121 19.67 21.32 6.85
N SER A 122 20.58 21.92 7.63
CA SER A 122 21.92 22.18 7.10
C SER A 122 22.63 20.85 6.77
N GLY A 123 23.22 20.73 5.58
CA GLY A 123 23.89 19.50 5.18
C GLY A 123 24.25 19.42 3.69
N LYS A 124 24.83 18.29 3.30
CA LYS A 124 25.15 17.98 1.91
C LYS A 124 23.95 17.30 1.25
N TYR A 125 23.46 17.91 0.20
CA TYR A 125 22.34 17.46 -0.59
C TYR A 125 22.80 16.99 -1.96
N ARG A 126 22.05 16.07 -2.53
CA ARG A 126 22.17 15.65 -3.91
C ARG A 126 20.94 16.16 -4.67
N LEU A 127 21.12 17.14 -5.55
CA LEU A 127 20.07 17.64 -6.43
C LEU A 127 20.01 16.78 -7.68
N VAL A 128 18.83 16.31 -8.03
CA VAL A 128 18.56 15.58 -9.28
C VAL A 128 17.59 16.44 -10.09
N PRO A 129 17.93 16.81 -11.34
CA PRO A 129 17.04 17.57 -12.21
C PRO A 129 15.68 16.88 -12.35
N LEU A 130 14.61 17.65 -12.19
CA LEU A 130 13.24 17.20 -12.44
C LEU A 130 12.90 17.45 -13.91
N GLU A 131 13.42 16.63 -14.81
CA GLU A 131 12.90 16.63 -16.18
C GLU A 131 11.64 15.77 -16.28
N PRO A 132 10.65 16.16 -17.12
CA PRO A 132 9.33 15.54 -17.07
C PRO A 132 9.31 14.07 -17.50
N GLU A 133 10.33 13.53 -18.21
CA GLU A 133 10.13 12.26 -18.94
C GLU A 133 11.28 11.24 -18.98
N LEU A 134 12.44 11.42 -18.32
CA LEU A 134 13.52 10.41 -18.41
C LEU A 134 14.01 9.91 -17.04
N ILE A 135 13.77 8.62 -16.81
CA ILE A 135 14.23 7.83 -15.66
C ILE A 135 15.70 7.46 -15.89
N ALA A 136 16.61 8.43 -15.79
CA ALA A 136 18.04 8.16 -15.68
C ALA A 136 18.64 9.06 -14.59
N LYS A 137 19.08 8.43 -13.49
CA LYS A 137 19.65 9.09 -12.30
C LYS A 137 21.15 9.40 -12.46
N MET A 138 21.59 9.92 -13.61
CA MET A 138 23.04 10.04 -13.86
C MET A 138 23.63 11.40 -13.49
N ASP A 139 22.88 12.49 -13.55
CA ASP A 139 23.44 13.85 -13.46
C ASP A 139 23.16 14.55 -12.13
N ALA A 140 23.42 13.84 -11.02
CA ALA A 140 23.11 14.37 -9.70
C ALA A 140 24.21 15.32 -9.19
N ILE A 141 23.88 16.60 -8.97
CA ILE A 141 24.80 17.62 -8.45
C ILE A 141 24.82 17.57 -6.93
N ILE A 142 26.01 17.54 -6.32
CA ILE A 142 26.15 17.65 -4.86
C ILE A 142 26.25 19.13 -4.49
N VAL A 143 25.38 19.58 -3.59
CA VAL A 143 25.37 20.95 -3.06
C VAL A 143 25.41 20.90 -1.53
N GLU A 144 26.02 21.90 -0.89
CA GLU A 144 25.93 22.09 0.56
C GLU A 144 24.95 23.23 0.84
N ILE A 145 23.90 22.94 1.61
CA ILE A 145 22.96 23.95 2.06
C ILE A 145 23.26 24.26 3.52
N LYS A 146 23.57 25.52 3.82
CA LYS A 146 23.70 26.04 5.19
C LYS A 146 22.51 26.95 5.48
N THR A 147 21.70 26.58 6.45
CA THR A 147 20.56 27.38 6.90
C THR A 147 20.98 28.28 8.05
N ILE A 148 20.87 29.59 7.85
CA ILE A 148 21.07 30.59 8.91
C ILE A 148 19.68 30.92 9.47
N SER A 149 19.47 30.70 10.76
CA SER A 149 18.23 31.08 11.42
C SER A 149 18.11 32.61 11.49
N PRO A 150 16.91 33.19 11.30
CA PRO A 150 16.68 34.63 11.48
C PRO A 150 16.66 34.94 12.98
N GLY A 151 17.84 35.00 13.58
CA GLY A 151 18.03 35.28 15.01
C GLY A 151 19.43 35.71 15.41
N TYR A 152 20.39 35.77 14.47
CA TYR A 152 21.71 36.31 14.74
C TYR A 152 21.72 37.83 14.52
N THR A 153 21.43 38.59 15.58
CA THR A 153 21.90 39.98 15.69
C THR A 153 23.42 39.94 15.78
N ASN A 154 24.11 40.48 14.77
CA ASN A 154 25.54 40.73 14.82
C ASN A 154 25.82 41.76 15.92
N PHE A 155 26.30 41.32 17.08
CA PHE A 155 27.08 42.16 17.98
C PHE A 155 28.54 41.75 17.79
N GLY A 156 29.24 42.49 16.95
CA GLY A 156 30.70 42.55 16.92
C GLY A 156 31.15 43.88 17.54
N PRO A 157 32.34 43.92 18.17
CA PRO A 157 32.83 45.05 18.97
C PRO A 157 33.09 46.33 18.17
#